data_AF-A0AA88KKN0-F1
#
_entry.id   AF-A0AA88KKN0-F1
#
_cell.length_a   1.000
_cell.length_b   1.000
_cell.length_c   1.000
_cell.angle_alpha   90.00
_cell.angle_beta   90.00
_cell.angle_gamma   90.00
#
_symmetry.space_group_name_H-M   'P 1'
#
loop_
_entity.id
_entity.type
_entity.pdbx_description
1 polymer ?
#
loop_
_entity_poly.entity_id
_entity_poly.type
_entity_poly.pdbx_seq_one_letter_code
_entity_poly.pdbx_strand_id
1 'polypeptide(L)'
;MQAPLVDPPADMMNPNQHKEPPPIVPAGFLLFVVVLIIVLQFLVQLWKKYHRYSFVMTSFFLMWLFPGIFLKYILMDSSFGKYLFPSPEVLIFYGLYFGVLVRDCGELCSSAINASLEADRNKFYMSHSQLEHVCGICNQELRVDTSLDFESAHSGDLDAPFTRRITDDVTIPSENKRKTTQETKVLSCGHKFHEFCVYGWLIIGKKSTCPICKENVDPKQHDLLQTHPWKSDSEFYIGVLDLTRYFVVFNPIILIVIQLVVMIFFKFYQ
;
A
#
# COMPACT_ATOMS: atom_id res chain seq x y z
N MET A 1 -16.03 -75.72 -59.56
CA MET A 1 -15.29 -74.96 -58.53
C MET A 1 -16.24 -73.92 -57.97
N GLN A 2 -16.96 -74.24 -56.88
CA GLN A 2 -17.70 -73.24 -56.11
C GLN A 2 -16.68 -72.48 -55.24
N ALA A 3 -16.68 -71.15 -55.31
CA ALA A 3 -15.97 -70.30 -54.36
C ALA A 3 -16.67 -70.37 -52.98
N PRO A 4 -15.93 -70.34 -51.86
CA PRO A 4 -16.54 -70.35 -50.54
C PRO A 4 -17.16 -68.98 -50.23
N LEU A 5 -18.40 -69.01 -49.72
CA LEU A 5 -19.04 -67.87 -49.04
C LEU A 5 -18.20 -67.55 -47.79
N VAL A 6 -17.47 -66.44 -47.84
CA VAL A 6 -16.85 -65.84 -46.67
C VAL A 6 -17.91 -64.94 -46.04
N ASP A 7 -18.47 -65.38 -44.91
CA ASP A 7 -19.34 -64.53 -44.11
C ASP A 7 -18.55 -63.30 -43.64
N PRO A 8 -19.12 -62.08 -43.71
CA PRO A 8 -18.47 -60.88 -43.22
C PRO A 8 -18.28 -60.98 -41.68
N PRO A 9 -17.14 -60.50 -41.13
CA PRO A 9 -16.90 -60.55 -39.69
C PRO A 9 -17.96 -59.72 -38.96
N ALA A 10 -18.70 -60.37 -38.07
CA ALA A 10 -19.71 -59.79 -37.21
C ALA A 10 -19.07 -59.00 -36.04
N ASP A 11 -18.17 -58.07 -36.34
CA ASP A 11 -17.77 -57.02 -35.39
C ASP A 11 -18.30 -55.69 -35.92
N MET A 12 -19.62 -55.62 -35.94
CA MET A 12 -20.37 -54.38 -36.05
C MET A 12 -20.09 -53.57 -34.79
N MET A 13 -19.18 -52.60 -34.93
CA MET A 13 -19.30 -51.24 -34.41
C MET A 13 -20.47 -51.08 -33.42
N ASN A 14 -20.24 -51.34 -32.14
CA ASN A 14 -21.20 -51.02 -31.09
C ASN A 14 -21.26 -49.48 -30.96
N PRO A 15 -22.34 -48.79 -31.38
CA PRO A 15 -22.44 -47.34 -31.26
C PRO A 15 -22.72 -46.91 -29.81
N ASN A 16 -22.98 -47.87 -28.93
CA ASN A 16 -23.22 -47.63 -27.51
C ASN A 16 -21.92 -47.71 -26.73
N GLN A 17 -20.93 -46.89 -27.12
CA GLN A 17 -20.10 -46.32 -26.06
C GLN A 17 -21.09 -45.62 -25.13
N HIS A 18 -21.31 -46.21 -23.96
CA HIS A 18 -21.94 -45.55 -22.82
C HIS A 18 -21.18 -44.23 -22.64
N LYS A 19 -21.67 -43.18 -23.29
CA LYS A 19 -21.37 -41.82 -22.92
C LYS A 19 -22.05 -41.70 -21.58
N GLU A 20 -21.30 -41.98 -20.51
CA GLU A 20 -21.80 -41.81 -19.15
C GLU A 20 -22.52 -40.45 -19.12
N PRO A 21 -23.80 -40.41 -18.70
CA PRO A 21 -24.50 -39.14 -18.63
C PRO A 21 -23.63 -38.21 -17.78
N PRO A 22 -23.42 -36.96 -18.20
CA PRO A 22 -22.59 -36.02 -17.44
C PRO A 22 -23.06 -36.06 -15.98
N PRO A 23 -22.15 -36.12 -15.00
CA PRO A 23 -22.52 -36.26 -13.60
C PRO A 23 -23.56 -35.19 -13.29
N ILE A 24 -24.77 -35.63 -12.94
CA ILE A 24 -25.90 -34.74 -12.67
C ILE A 24 -25.55 -34.04 -11.36
N VAL A 25 -24.90 -32.89 -11.46
CA VAL A 25 -24.63 -32.03 -10.32
C VAL A 25 -25.97 -31.66 -9.68
N PRO A 26 -26.23 -32.06 -8.42
CA PRO A 26 -27.48 -31.73 -7.77
C PRO A 26 -27.65 -30.21 -7.78
N ALA A 27 -28.84 -29.69 -8.07
CA ALA A 27 -29.08 -28.24 -8.05
C ALA A 27 -28.69 -27.59 -6.70
N GLY A 28 -28.78 -28.35 -5.60
CA GLY A 28 -28.31 -27.94 -4.28
C GLY A 28 -26.79 -27.77 -4.14
N PHE A 29 -25.99 -28.47 -4.95
CA PHE A 29 -24.52 -28.32 -4.96
C PHE A 29 -24.09 -26.97 -5.54
N LEU A 30 -24.72 -26.52 -6.63
CA LEU A 30 -24.45 -25.19 -7.19
C LEU A 30 -24.85 -24.08 -6.21
N LEU A 31 -25.99 -24.21 -5.54
CA LEU A 31 -26.42 -23.27 -4.50
C LEU A 31 -25.40 -23.24 -3.35
N PHE A 32 -24.93 -24.41 -2.89
CA PHE A 32 -23.90 -24.51 -1.86
C PHE A 32 -22.61 -23.77 -2.25
N VAL A 33 -22.12 -23.97 -3.48
CA VAL A 33 -20.92 -23.26 -3.97
C VAL A 33 -21.14 -21.75 -4.02
N VAL A 34 -22.31 -21.28 -4.49
CA VAL A 34 -22.64 -19.85 -4.52
C VAL A 34 -22.70 -19.25 -3.12
N VAL A 35 -23.34 -19.93 -2.16
CA VAL A 35 -23.38 -19.50 -0.75
C VAL A 35 -21.97 -19.47 -0.16
N LEU A 36 -21.15 -20.48 -0.46
CA LEU A 36 -19.76 -20.52 0.00
C LEU A 36 -18.95 -19.33 -0.55
N ILE A 37 -19.13 -18.97 -1.83
CA ILE A 37 -18.52 -17.76 -2.41
C ILE A 37 -18.95 -16.53 -1.60
N ILE A 38 -20.26 -16.32 -1.39
CA ILE A 38 -20.78 -15.14 -0.67
C ILE A 38 -20.20 -15.07 0.74
N VAL A 39 -20.15 -16.19 1.46
CA VAL A 39 -19.57 -16.27 2.80
C VAL A 39 -18.09 -15.91 2.80
N LEU A 40 -17.30 -16.48 1.88
CA LEU A 40 -15.87 -16.16 1.75
C LEU A 40 -15.64 -14.68 1.43
N GLN A 41 -16.45 -14.09 0.54
CA GLN A 41 -16.38 -12.66 0.23
C GLN A 41 -16.70 -11.80 1.46
N PHE A 42 -17.76 -12.15 2.20
CA PHE A 42 -18.12 -11.43 3.43
C PHE A 42 -17.02 -11.53 4.49
N LEU A 43 -16.40 -12.70 4.66
CA LEU A 43 -15.28 -12.90 5.59
C LEU A 43 -14.07 -12.04 5.20
N VAL A 44 -13.72 -11.95 3.92
CA VAL A 44 -12.64 -11.08 3.45
C VAL A 44 -12.95 -9.60 3.74
N GLN A 45 -14.20 -9.17 3.54
CA GLN A 45 -14.61 -7.80 3.85
C GLN A 45 -14.62 -7.51 5.35
N LEU A 46 -15.07 -8.46 6.18
CA LEU A 46 -14.99 -8.36 7.64
C LEU A 46 -13.54 -8.26 8.11
N TRP A 47 -12.66 -9.08 7.54
CA TRP A 47 -11.24 -9.06 7.86
C TRP A 47 -10.60 -7.73 7.48
N LYS A 48 -10.94 -7.17 6.30
CA LYS A 48 -10.54 -5.81 5.91
C LYS A 48 -11.01 -4.77 6.93
N LYS A 49 -12.25 -4.86 7.40
CA LYS A 49 -12.84 -3.90 8.35
C LYS A 49 -12.17 -3.96 9.71
N TYR A 50 -11.94 -5.17 10.24
CA TYR A 50 -11.45 -5.35 11.61
C TYR A 50 -9.91 -5.31 11.70
N HIS A 51 -9.21 -5.78 10.67
CA HIS A 51 -7.75 -5.87 10.66
C HIS A 51 -7.15 -5.35 9.35
N ARG A 52 -7.36 -4.06 9.05
CA ARG A 52 -6.82 -3.42 7.84
C ARG A 52 -5.31 -3.63 7.66
N TYR A 53 -4.52 -3.54 8.74
CA TYR A 53 -3.08 -3.74 8.67
C TYR A 53 -2.70 -5.16 8.19
N SER A 54 -3.33 -6.18 8.79
CA SER A 54 -3.12 -7.58 8.40
C SER A 54 -3.55 -7.83 6.95
N PHE A 55 -4.70 -7.28 6.55
CA PHE A 55 -5.20 -7.38 5.18
C PHE A 55 -4.22 -6.79 4.15
N VAL A 56 -3.66 -5.61 4.43
CA VAL A 56 -2.67 -4.96 3.56
C VAL A 56 -1.38 -5.79 3.49
N MET A 57 -0.86 -6.27 4.62
CA MET A 57 0.35 -7.08 4.65
C MET A 57 0.19 -8.42 3.91
N THR A 58 -0.91 -9.13 4.12
CA THR A 58 -1.16 -10.38 3.39
C THR A 58 -1.29 -10.14 1.90
N SER A 59 -2.00 -9.08 1.49
CA SER A 59 -2.10 -8.72 0.07
C SER A 59 -0.72 -8.44 -0.53
N PHE A 60 0.15 -7.75 0.21
CA PHE A 60 1.52 -7.44 -0.21
C PHE A 60 2.35 -8.72 -0.43
N PHE A 61 2.37 -9.63 0.56
CA PHE A 61 3.11 -10.89 0.42
C PHE A 61 2.58 -11.77 -0.71
N LEU A 62 1.26 -11.87 -0.84
CA LEU A 62 0.67 -12.69 -1.89
C LEU A 62 0.94 -12.12 -3.29
N MET A 63 0.92 -10.79 -3.40
CA MET A 63 1.28 -10.12 -4.63
C MET A 63 2.76 -10.33 -4.96
N TRP A 64 3.66 -10.39 -3.97
CA TRP A 64 5.07 -10.71 -4.20
C TRP A 64 5.33 -12.16 -4.64
N LEU A 65 4.46 -13.11 -4.28
CA LEU A 65 4.52 -14.49 -4.78
C LEU A 65 4.16 -14.59 -6.27
N PHE A 66 3.32 -13.67 -6.78
CA PHE A 66 2.83 -13.71 -8.16
C PHE A 66 3.94 -13.64 -9.22
N PRO A 67 4.93 -12.72 -9.17
CA PRO A 67 6.08 -12.73 -10.07
C PRO A 67 6.88 -14.04 -10.03
N GLY A 68 7.03 -14.67 -8.86
CA GLY A 68 7.76 -15.93 -8.74
C GLY A 68 7.04 -17.07 -9.44
N ILE A 69 5.73 -17.15 -9.27
CA ILE A 69 4.87 -18.11 -9.96
C ILE A 69 4.89 -17.85 -11.47
N PHE A 70 4.71 -16.58 -11.88
CA PHE A 70 4.69 -16.17 -13.28
C PHE A 70 6.03 -16.41 -13.99
N LEU A 71 7.15 -16.13 -13.33
CA LEU A 71 8.49 -16.42 -13.85
C LEU A 71 8.68 -17.92 -14.08
N LYS A 72 8.22 -18.77 -13.15
CA LYS A 72 8.24 -20.23 -13.35
C LYS A 72 7.40 -20.64 -14.55
N TYR A 73 6.21 -20.08 -14.73
CA TYR A 73 5.35 -20.38 -15.88
C TYR A 73 6.01 -19.97 -17.20
N ILE A 74 6.63 -18.79 -17.27
CA ILE A 74 7.38 -18.35 -18.45
C ILE A 74 8.60 -19.25 -18.70
N LEU A 75 9.36 -19.60 -17.67
CA LEU A 75 10.53 -20.48 -17.81
C LEU A 75 10.16 -21.91 -18.24
N MET A 76 8.94 -22.35 -17.95
CA MET A 76 8.43 -23.65 -18.37
C MET A 76 7.86 -23.63 -19.80
N ASP A 77 7.63 -22.45 -20.38
CA ASP A 77 7.10 -22.29 -21.73
C ASP A 77 8.24 -22.03 -22.73
N SER A 78 8.39 -22.92 -23.71
CA SER A 78 9.42 -22.81 -24.76
C SER A 78 9.15 -21.66 -25.76
N SER A 79 7.98 -21.02 -25.68
CA SER A 79 7.55 -19.92 -26.56
C SER A 79 7.88 -18.52 -26.01
N PHE A 80 9.04 -18.34 -25.37
CA PHE A 80 9.47 -17.08 -24.74
C PHE A 80 9.31 -15.84 -25.65
N GLY A 81 9.50 -16.00 -26.97
CA GLY A 81 9.39 -14.92 -27.95
C GLY A 81 8.01 -14.23 -28.03
N LYS A 82 6.92 -14.87 -27.59
CA LYS A 82 5.58 -14.24 -27.55
C LYS A 82 5.41 -13.26 -26.38
N TYR A 83 6.22 -13.37 -25.33
CA TYR A 83 6.17 -12.47 -24.17
C TYR A 83 6.97 -11.18 -24.40
N LEU A 84 7.78 -11.11 -25.47
CA LEU A 84 8.57 -9.92 -25.82
C LEU A 84 7.70 -8.75 -26.30
N PHE A 85 6.52 -9.05 -26.87
CA PHE A 85 5.47 -8.08 -27.19
C PHE A 85 4.25 -8.39 -26.31
N PRO A 86 4.23 -7.89 -25.06
CA PRO A 86 3.10 -8.15 -24.16
C PRO A 86 1.82 -7.60 -24.80
N SER A 87 0.78 -8.42 -24.81
CA SER A 87 -0.54 -7.98 -25.23
C SER A 87 -1.03 -6.85 -24.30
N PRO A 88 -1.93 -5.96 -24.75
CA PRO A 88 -2.35 -4.80 -23.95
C PRO A 88 -2.95 -5.19 -22.59
N GLU A 89 -3.53 -6.39 -22.49
CA GLU A 89 -4.03 -6.96 -21.23
C GLU A 89 -2.89 -7.12 -20.22
N VAL A 90 -1.76 -7.68 -20.66
CA VAL A 90 -0.59 -7.91 -19.81
C VAL A 90 -0.02 -6.58 -19.31
N LEU A 91 0.04 -5.55 -20.17
CA LEU A 91 0.50 -4.21 -19.76
C LEU A 91 -0.40 -3.58 -18.69
N ILE A 92 -1.73 -3.71 -18.82
CA ILE A 92 -2.68 -3.20 -17.81
C ILE A 92 -2.50 -3.95 -16.48
N PHE A 93 -2.38 -5.28 -16.53
CA PHE A 93 -2.13 -6.09 -15.33
C PHE A 93 -0.81 -5.69 -14.65
N TYR A 94 0.27 -5.51 -15.40
CA TYR A 94 1.56 -5.09 -14.86
C TYR A 94 1.52 -3.66 -14.32
N GLY A 95 0.84 -2.74 -15.00
CA GLY A 95 0.65 -1.37 -14.51
C GLY A 95 -0.11 -1.33 -13.18
N LEU A 96 -1.19 -2.10 -13.06
CA LEU A 96 -1.95 -2.24 -11.81
C LEU A 96 -1.11 -2.91 -10.71
N TYR A 97 -0.39 -3.98 -11.04
CA TYR A 97 0.49 -4.70 -10.13
C TYR A 97 1.56 -3.77 -9.53
N PHE A 98 2.36 -3.11 -10.38
CA PHE A 98 3.42 -2.22 -9.91
C PHE A 98 2.86 -0.97 -9.25
N GLY A 99 1.70 -0.45 -9.71
CA GLY A 99 1.03 0.68 -9.07
C GLY A 99 0.61 0.38 -7.64
N VAL A 100 0.02 -0.80 -7.38
CA VAL A 100 -0.31 -1.25 -6.02
C VAL A 100 0.95 -1.45 -5.18
N LEU A 101 1.99 -2.06 -5.76
CA LEU A 101 3.25 -2.38 -5.07
C LEU A 101 3.98 -1.12 -4.61
N VAL A 102 4.16 -0.16 -5.53
CA VAL A 102 4.86 1.10 -5.24
C VAL A 102 4.16 1.87 -4.13
N ARG A 103 2.82 1.90 -4.13
CA ARG A 103 2.08 2.55 -3.03
C ARG A 103 2.30 1.85 -1.70
N ASP A 104 2.16 0.53 -1.65
CA ASP A 104 2.35 -0.22 -0.40
C ASP A 104 3.76 -0.04 0.16
N CYS A 105 4.76 -0.11 -0.71
CA CYS A 105 6.14 0.23 -0.34
C CYS A 105 6.24 1.66 0.19
N GLY A 106 5.55 2.63 -0.40
CA GLY A 106 5.48 4.01 0.10
C GLY A 106 4.91 4.10 1.51
N GLU A 107 3.80 3.40 1.80
CA GLU A 107 3.18 3.36 3.14
C GLU A 107 4.09 2.69 4.17
N LEU A 108 4.75 1.58 3.79
CA LEU A 108 5.73 0.86 4.61
C LEU A 108 6.96 1.72 4.93
N CYS A 109 7.56 2.32 3.89
CA CYS A 109 8.71 3.21 4.04
C CYS A 109 8.37 4.41 4.91
N SER A 110 7.21 5.03 4.69
CA SER A 110 6.79 6.17 5.52
C SER A 110 6.58 5.78 6.99
N SER A 111 5.98 4.61 7.23
CA SER A 111 5.81 4.08 8.59
C SER A 111 7.15 3.79 9.26
N ALA A 112 8.11 3.23 8.52
CA ALA A 112 9.45 2.96 9.03
C ALA A 112 10.22 4.24 9.35
N ILE A 113 10.16 5.25 8.47
CA ILE A 113 10.78 6.56 8.71
C ILE A 113 10.20 7.21 9.96
N ASN A 114 8.87 7.20 10.12
CA ASN A 114 8.21 7.77 11.29
C ASN A 114 8.64 7.07 12.60
N ALA A 115 8.74 5.73 12.59
CA ALA A 115 9.22 4.98 13.74
C ALA A 115 10.68 5.30 14.11
N SER A 116 11.56 5.44 13.11
CA SER A 116 12.95 5.84 13.32
C SER A 116 13.06 7.26 13.88
N LEU A 117 12.28 8.21 13.37
CA LEU A 117 12.22 9.59 13.88
C LEU A 117 11.68 9.68 15.30
N GLU A 118 10.75 8.81 15.68
CA GLU A 118 10.27 8.66 17.06
C GLU A 118 11.39 8.13 17.98
N ALA A 119 12.14 7.12 17.54
CA ALA A 119 13.22 6.52 18.32
C ALA A 119 14.38 7.51 18.56
N ASP A 120 14.80 8.25 17.54
CA ASP A 120 15.86 9.25 17.65
C ASP A 120 15.46 10.41 18.56
N ARG A 121 14.21 10.89 18.50
CA ARG A 121 13.74 11.95 19.40
C ARG A 121 13.70 11.53 20.87
N ASN A 122 13.29 10.29 21.16
CA ASN A 122 13.33 9.79 22.54
C ASN A 122 14.77 9.67 23.09
N LYS A 123 15.79 9.58 22.22
CA LYS A 123 17.20 9.51 22.60
C LYS A 123 17.80 10.89 22.89
N PHE A 124 17.35 11.92 22.18
CA PHE A 124 17.76 13.31 22.36
C PHE A 124 16.60 14.11 22.96
N TYR A 125 16.36 13.97 24.27
CA TYR A 125 15.54 14.95 25.00
C TYR A 125 16.24 16.31 24.93
N MET A 126 15.91 17.11 23.92
CA MET A 126 16.33 18.51 23.85
C MET A 126 15.63 19.28 24.96
N SER A 127 16.39 20.10 25.69
CA SER A 127 15.83 20.98 26.71
C SER A 127 14.81 21.94 26.10
N HIS A 128 13.71 22.18 26.81
CA HIS A 128 12.56 23.00 26.37
C HIS A 128 12.95 24.38 25.79
N SER A 129 14.08 24.96 26.22
CA SER A 129 14.58 26.26 25.79
C SER A 129 15.18 26.31 24.37
N GLN A 130 15.54 25.18 23.77
CA GLN A 130 16.15 25.13 22.42
C GLN A 130 15.12 24.92 21.30
N LEU A 131 13.88 24.57 21.66
CA LEU A 131 12.78 24.27 20.73
C LEU A 131 12.00 25.52 20.27
N GLU A 132 12.30 26.69 20.82
CA GLU A 132 11.56 27.92 20.49
C GLU A 132 11.80 28.41 19.05
N HIS A 133 12.98 28.12 18.50
CA HIS A 133 13.41 28.54 17.16
C HIS A 133 13.62 27.38 16.19
N VAL A 134 13.32 26.14 16.59
CA VAL A 134 13.62 24.94 15.79
C VAL A 134 12.39 24.04 15.74
N CYS A 135 12.04 23.56 14.55
CA CYS A 135 10.92 22.64 14.35
C CYS A 135 11.21 21.29 15.00
N GLY A 136 10.41 20.87 15.99
CA GLY A 136 10.61 19.59 16.72
C GLY A 136 10.31 18.30 15.94
N ILE A 137 10.16 18.39 14.62
CA ILE A 137 10.03 17.24 13.70
C ILE A 137 11.25 17.15 12.78
N CYS A 138 11.63 18.25 12.12
CA CYS A 138 12.72 18.25 11.13
C CYS A 138 14.02 18.89 11.62
N ASN A 139 14.06 19.40 12.86
CA ASN A 139 15.20 20.07 13.49
C ASN A 139 15.80 21.22 12.65
N GLN A 140 14.98 21.89 11.84
CA GLN A 140 15.37 23.08 11.08
C GLN A 140 14.80 24.34 11.72
N GLU A 141 15.45 25.48 11.51
CA GLU A 141 15.03 26.77 12.06
C GLU A 141 13.62 27.16 11.59
N LEU A 142 12.77 27.51 12.56
CA LEU A 142 11.46 28.07 12.32
C LEU A 142 11.62 29.56 12.00
N ARG A 143 10.90 30.03 10.98
CA ARG A 143 10.85 31.46 10.68
C ARG A 143 10.22 32.19 11.87
N VAL A 144 10.97 33.11 12.47
CA VAL A 144 10.45 33.98 13.52
C VAL A 144 9.56 35.02 12.84
N ASP A 145 8.26 34.95 13.06
CA ASP A 145 7.33 35.99 12.65
C ASP A 145 7.56 37.21 13.56
N THR A 146 8.53 38.05 13.21
CA THR A 146 8.68 39.38 13.79
C THR A 146 7.59 40.28 13.20
N SER A 147 6.36 40.12 13.66
CA SER A 147 5.29 41.09 13.41
C SER A 147 4.93 41.81 14.70
N LEU A 148 5.89 42.58 15.25
CA LEU A 148 5.66 43.71 16.16
C LEU A 148 6.84 44.71 16.01
N ASP A 149 6.55 45.80 15.30
CA ASP A 149 7.07 47.17 15.33
C ASP A 149 8.54 47.44 15.73
N PHE A 150 9.37 47.92 14.77
CA PHE A 150 10.07 49.21 14.88
C PHE A 150 10.65 49.67 13.53
N GLU A 151 10.40 50.94 13.24
CA GLU A 151 10.89 51.72 12.09
C GLU A 151 12.38 52.06 12.26
N SER A 152 13.07 52.38 11.15
CA SER A 152 14.33 53.16 11.08
C SER A 152 15.67 52.43 11.00
N ALA A 153 16.48 52.93 10.08
CA ALA A 153 17.87 52.59 9.76
C ALA A 153 18.85 52.80 10.92
N HIS A 154 19.93 52.00 10.98
CA HIS A 154 21.32 52.44 10.78
C HIS A 154 22.35 51.32 11.06
N SER A 155 23.44 51.41 10.29
CA SER A 155 24.76 50.78 10.41
C SER A 155 25.34 50.62 11.82
N GLY A 156 26.10 49.55 12.06
CA GLY A 156 27.05 49.49 13.18
C GLY A 156 27.55 48.08 13.51
N ASP A 157 28.83 48.02 13.84
CA ASP A 157 29.69 46.84 13.96
C ASP A 157 29.56 46.08 15.32
N LEU A 158 30.11 44.86 15.34
CA LEU A 158 30.73 44.14 16.47
C LEU A 158 29.92 43.61 17.69
N ASP A 159 30.10 42.29 17.90
CA ASP A 159 30.31 41.55 19.17
C ASP A 159 29.34 40.38 19.46
N ALA A 160 29.88 39.15 19.34
CA ALA A 160 29.24 37.87 19.67
C ALA A 160 29.31 37.55 21.19
N PRO A 161 28.57 36.53 21.71
CA PRO A 161 29.22 35.21 21.79
C PRO A 161 28.32 33.95 21.73
N PHE A 162 28.98 32.88 21.24
CA PHE A 162 28.85 31.45 21.61
C PHE A 162 27.70 30.59 21.06
N THR A 163 27.84 30.15 19.80
CA THR A 163 27.54 28.75 19.45
C THR A 163 28.62 28.14 18.57
N ARG A 164 28.94 26.90 18.90
CA ARG A 164 30.05 26.05 18.48
C ARG A 164 30.23 25.95 16.95
N ARG A 165 31.45 26.25 16.53
CA ARG A 165 32.05 26.04 15.21
C ARG A 165 32.27 24.54 14.94
N ILE A 166 31.54 23.99 13.97
CA ILE A 166 31.96 22.90 13.07
C ILE A 166 31.36 23.35 11.74
N THR A 167 32.11 23.98 10.84
CA THR A 167 32.92 23.30 9.83
C THR A 167 34.07 24.19 9.37
N ASP A 168 35.29 23.69 9.42
CA ASP A 168 36.38 24.22 8.59
C ASP A 168 36.20 23.68 7.16
N ASP A 169 36.05 24.63 6.24
CA ASP A 169 36.52 24.66 4.86
C ASP A 169 36.28 23.43 3.96
N VAL A 170 35.07 23.35 3.40
CA VAL A 170 34.88 22.86 2.03
C VAL A 170 33.97 23.86 1.31
N THR A 171 34.56 24.66 0.43
CA THR A 171 33.85 25.50 -0.54
C THR A 171 33.13 24.61 -1.54
N ILE A 172 31.91 24.19 -1.21
CA ILE A 172 30.98 23.56 -2.15
C ILE A 172 30.20 24.68 -2.87
N PRO A 173 30.15 24.71 -4.22
CA PRO A 173 29.39 25.70 -4.96
C PRO A 173 27.92 25.68 -4.54
N SER A 174 27.38 26.87 -4.26
CA SER A 174 26.03 27.11 -3.78
C SER A 174 25.00 26.93 -4.90
N GLU A 175 24.70 25.69 -5.25
CA GLU A 175 23.43 25.36 -5.89
C GLU A 175 22.64 24.48 -4.90
N ASN A 176 21.39 24.84 -4.65
CA ASN A 176 20.41 24.10 -3.85
C ASN A 176 20.26 24.43 -2.34
N LYS A 177 20.32 25.71 -1.95
CA LYS A 177 19.47 26.18 -0.82
C LYS A 177 18.06 26.41 -1.36
N ARG A 178 17.29 25.33 -1.55
CA ARG A 178 15.85 25.41 -1.74
C ARG A 178 15.26 25.95 -0.43
N LYS A 179 15.23 27.28 -0.29
CA LYS A 179 14.44 27.99 0.72
C LYS A 179 12.98 27.67 0.41
N THR A 180 12.51 26.54 0.90
CA THR A 180 11.09 26.29 1.06
C THR A 180 10.68 27.18 2.22
N THR A 181 10.18 28.38 1.91
CA THR A 181 9.46 29.24 2.85
C THR A 181 8.23 28.46 3.30
N GLN A 182 8.37 27.68 4.38
CA GLN A 182 7.26 26.93 4.98
C GLN A 182 6.69 27.77 6.12
N GLU A 183 5.38 27.95 6.12
CA GLU A 183 4.67 28.63 7.20
C GLU A 183 4.82 27.83 8.50
N THR A 184 4.85 28.52 9.64
CA THR A 184 4.94 27.88 10.95
C THR A 184 3.55 27.78 11.56
N LYS A 185 3.23 26.64 12.18
CA LYS A 185 1.98 26.42 12.91
C LYS A 185 2.26 26.02 14.35
N VAL A 186 1.49 26.59 15.26
CA VAL A 186 1.53 26.31 16.69
C VAL A 186 0.36 25.41 17.07
N LEU A 187 0.66 24.31 17.75
CA LEU A 187 -0.37 23.40 18.31
C LEU A 187 -0.95 23.97 19.61
N SER A 188 -2.13 23.50 20.03
CA SER A 188 -2.75 23.93 21.29
C SER A 188 -1.89 23.72 22.54
N CYS A 189 -1.02 22.70 22.52
CA CYS A 189 0.02 22.46 23.53
C CYS A 189 1.19 23.49 23.52
N GLY A 190 1.14 24.53 22.68
CA GLY A 190 2.14 25.60 22.59
C GLY A 190 3.39 25.29 21.75
N HIS A 191 3.54 24.06 21.25
CA HIS A 191 4.70 23.67 20.45
C HIS A 191 4.58 24.12 18.99
N LYS A 192 5.67 24.65 18.42
CA LYS A 192 5.74 25.23 17.07
C LYS A 192 6.39 24.26 16.08
N PHE A 193 5.83 24.14 14.87
CA PHE A 193 6.31 23.25 13.81
C PHE A 193 6.17 23.90 12.43
N HIS A 194 6.90 23.41 11.43
CA HIS A 194 6.55 23.70 10.05
C HIS A 194 5.21 23.09 9.71
N GLU A 195 4.40 23.83 8.97
CA GLU A 195 3.10 23.42 8.49
C GLU A 195 3.16 22.04 7.81
N PHE A 196 4.08 21.84 6.87
CA PHE A 196 4.26 20.55 6.19
C PHE A 196 4.74 19.43 7.11
N CYS A 197 5.57 19.74 8.11
CA CYS A 197 6.07 18.75 9.05
C CYS A 197 4.95 18.24 9.96
N VAL A 198 4.13 19.14 10.52
CA VAL A 198 3.01 18.75 11.37
C VAL A 198 1.94 18.01 10.57
N TYR A 199 1.72 18.35 9.29
CA TYR A 199 0.86 17.58 8.41
C TYR A 199 1.40 16.19 8.12
N GLY A 200 2.69 16.07 7.81
CA GLY A 200 3.34 14.77 7.61
C GLY A 200 3.15 13.87 8.84
N TRP A 201 3.30 14.44 10.02
CA TRP A 201 3.11 13.72 11.28
C TRP A 201 1.67 13.28 11.52
N LEU A 202 0.71 14.18 11.37
CA LEU A 202 -0.70 13.90 11.68
C LEU A 202 -1.35 13.00 10.62
N ILE A 203 -1.13 13.30 9.34
CA ILE A 203 -1.77 12.64 8.20
C ILE A 203 -1.05 11.34 7.85
N ILE A 204 0.26 11.42 7.61
CA ILE A 204 1.02 10.27 7.10
C ILE A 204 1.37 9.30 8.24
N GLY A 205 1.70 9.84 9.41
CA GLY A 205 1.96 9.04 10.61
C GLY A 205 0.70 8.47 11.28
N LYS A 206 -0.50 8.93 10.91
CA LYS A 206 -1.79 8.61 11.58
C LYS A 206 -1.74 8.84 13.09
N LYS A 207 -0.98 9.84 13.54
CA LYS A 207 -0.85 10.22 14.96
C LYS A 207 -1.78 11.41 15.22
N SER A 208 -2.54 11.40 16.30
CA SER A 208 -3.37 12.54 16.74
C SER A 208 -2.74 13.31 17.90
N THR A 209 -1.44 13.11 18.14
CA THR A 209 -0.72 13.62 19.31
C THR A 209 0.40 14.54 18.90
N CYS A 210 0.68 15.54 19.74
CA CYS A 210 1.83 16.41 19.58
C CYS A 210 3.13 15.59 19.52
N PRO A 211 4.02 15.87 18.55
CA PRO A 211 5.28 15.15 18.41
C PRO A 211 6.26 15.32 19.58
N ILE A 212 6.08 16.33 20.44
CA ILE A 212 6.99 16.64 21.56
C ILE A 212 6.39 16.19 22.90
N CYS A 213 5.25 16.77 23.30
CA CYS A 213 4.63 16.48 24.59
C CYS A 213 3.65 15.31 24.58
N LYS A 214 3.34 14.72 23.41
CA LYS A 214 2.35 13.65 23.23
C LYS A 214 0.93 14.00 23.68
N GLU A 215 0.66 15.28 23.93
CA GLU A 215 -0.69 15.77 24.20
C GLU A 215 -1.57 15.62 22.96
N ASN A 216 -2.84 15.25 23.14
CA ASN A 216 -3.77 15.09 22.03
C ASN A 216 -4.05 16.45 21.39
N VAL A 217 -3.96 16.51 20.06
CA VAL A 217 -4.31 17.71 19.31
C VAL A 217 -5.82 17.86 19.30
N ASP A 218 -6.32 19.07 19.55
CA ASP A 218 -7.76 19.34 19.54
C ASP A 218 -8.41 18.91 18.21
N PRO A 219 -9.57 18.23 18.24
CA PRO A 219 -10.20 17.69 17.03
C PRO A 219 -10.51 18.78 15.99
N LYS A 220 -10.87 19.99 16.44
CA LYS A 220 -11.09 21.14 15.54
C LYS A 220 -9.81 21.58 14.84
N GLN A 221 -8.69 21.64 15.57
CA GLN A 221 -7.41 22.03 14.98
C GLN A 221 -6.90 20.91 14.06
N HIS A 222 -7.04 19.65 14.46
CA HIS A 222 -6.72 18.49 13.64
C HIS A 222 -7.51 18.48 12.32
N ASP A 223 -8.82 18.76 12.35
CA ASP A 223 -9.65 18.80 11.13
C ASP A 223 -9.25 19.96 10.22
N LEU A 224 -9.02 21.16 10.77
CA LEU A 224 -8.52 22.33 10.01
C LEU A 224 -7.13 22.10 9.40
N LEU A 225 -6.31 21.29 10.08
CA LEU A 225 -5.00 20.87 9.57
C LEU A 225 -5.13 19.76 8.50
N GLN A 226 -6.28 19.07 8.42
CA GLN A 226 -6.52 18.01 7.45
C GLN A 226 -7.27 18.47 6.19
N THR A 227 -7.79 19.71 6.13
CA THR A 227 -8.54 20.23 4.97
C THR A 227 -7.64 20.61 3.77
N HIS A 228 -6.59 19.84 3.49
CA HIS A 228 -5.86 20.02 2.24
C HIS A 228 -6.67 19.53 1.04
N PRO A 229 -6.64 20.25 -0.10
CA PRO A 229 -7.33 19.85 -1.32
C PRO A 229 -6.86 18.48 -1.88
N TRP A 230 -5.69 18.00 -1.45
CA TRP A 230 -5.14 16.69 -1.83
C TRP A 230 -5.82 15.48 -1.15
N LYS A 231 -6.79 15.70 -0.24
CA LYS A 231 -7.48 14.62 0.47
C LYS A 231 -8.56 13.93 -0.39
N SER A 232 -9.31 14.67 -1.22
CA SER A 232 -10.41 14.10 -2.02
C SER A 232 -9.93 13.08 -3.06
N ASP A 233 -8.80 13.37 -3.70
CA ASP A 233 -8.26 12.53 -4.77
C ASP A 233 -7.64 11.23 -4.21
N SER A 234 -7.19 11.27 -2.95
CA SER A 234 -6.62 10.13 -2.26
C SER A 234 -7.65 9.06 -1.90
N GLU A 235 -8.89 9.42 -1.55
CA GLU A 235 -9.90 8.46 -1.12
C GLU A 235 -10.42 7.60 -2.28
N PHE A 236 -10.65 8.22 -3.45
CA PHE A 236 -11.03 7.50 -4.66
C PHE A 236 -9.90 6.55 -5.11
N TYR A 237 -8.67 7.05 -5.15
CA TYR A 237 -7.50 6.24 -5.52
C TYR A 237 -7.29 5.06 -4.57
N ILE A 238 -7.43 5.27 -3.25
CA ILE A 238 -7.37 4.21 -2.25
C ILE A 238 -8.48 3.17 -2.48
N GLY A 239 -9.70 3.60 -2.79
CA GLY A 239 -10.84 2.72 -3.09
C GLY A 239 -10.62 1.88 -4.35
N VAL A 240 -10.16 2.49 -5.45
CA VAL A 240 -9.83 1.80 -6.70
C VAL A 240 -8.76 0.74 -6.47
N LEU A 241 -7.73 1.04 -5.70
CA LEU A 241 -6.66 0.08 -5.45
C LEU A 241 -7.09 -1.07 -4.55
N ASP A 242 -7.96 -0.81 -3.57
CA ASP A 242 -8.54 -1.88 -2.75
C ASP A 242 -9.44 -2.80 -3.59
N LEU A 243 -10.18 -2.24 -4.56
CA LEU A 243 -10.93 -3.01 -5.54
C LEU A 243 -10.02 -3.86 -6.42
N THR A 244 -8.94 -3.26 -6.93
CA THR A 244 -7.91 -3.96 -7.72
C THR A 244 -7.31 -5.13 -6.95
N ARG A 245 -6.94 -4.94 -5.68
CA ARG A 245 -6.43 -6.03 -4.83
C ARG A 245 -7.44 -7.15 -4.68
N TYR A 246 -8.70 -6.83 -4.50
CA TYR A 246 -9.74 -7.83 -4.35
C TYR A 246 -9.89 -8.69 -5.62
N PHE A 247 -9.91 -8.07 -6.80
CA PHE A 247 -10.01 -8.78 -8.06
C PHE A 247 -8.77 -9.60 -8.41
N VAL A 248 -7.57 -9.05 -8.22
CA VAL A 248 -6.32 -9.68 -8.64
C VAL A 248 -5.83 -10.71 -7.63
N VAL A 249 -5.96 -10.43 -6.34
CA VAL A 249 -5.34 -11.23 -5.27
C VAL A 249 -6.35 -12.18 -4.62
N PHE A 250 -7.51 -11.67 -4.19
CA PHE A 250 -8.44 -12.48 -3.39
C PHE A 250 -9.36 -13.38 -4.23
N ASN A 251 -9.78 -12.93 -5.42
CA ASN A 251 -10.60 -13.75 -6.31
C ASN A 251 -9.93 -15.11 -6.67
N PRO A 252 -8.65 -15.18 -7.10
CA PRO A 252 -8.02 -16.48 -7.38
C PRO A 252 -7.84 -17.34 -6.12
N ILE A 253 -7.59 -16.75 -4.93
CA ILE A 253 -7.56 -17.52 -3.68
C ILE A 253 -8.91 -18.19 -3.42
N ILE A 254 -10.00 -17.42 -3.56
CA ILE A 254 -11.35 -17.93 -3.32
C ILE A 254 -11.67 -19.07 -4.27
N LEU A 255 -11.29 -18.96 -5.55
CA LEU A 255 -11.44 -20.05 -6.52
C LEU A 255 -10.62 -21.30 -6.14
N ILE A 256 -9.38 -21.13 -5.66
CA ILE A 256 -8.55 -22.25 -5.19
C ILE A 256 -9.20 -22.93 -3.97
N VAL A 257 -9.69 -22.14 -3.01
CA VAL A 257 -10.39 -22.67 -1.82
C VAL A 257 -11.64 -23.44 -2.22
N ILE A 258 -12.44 -22.90 -3.13
CA ILE A 258 -13.63 -23.59 -3.65
C ILE A 258 -13.24 -24.88 -4.35
N GLN A 259 -12.22 -24.85 -5.22
CA GLN A 259 -11.74 -26.04 -5.92
C GLN A 259 -11.30 -27.13 -4.94
N LEU A 260 -10.61 -26.76 -3.86
CA LEU A 260 -10.21 -27.69 -2.80
C LEU A 260 -11.43 -28.27 -2.07
N VAL A 261 -12.39 -27.44 -1.69
CA VAL A 261 -13.63 -27.88 -1.02
C VAL A 261 -14.43 -28.82 -1.91
N VAL A 262 -14.57 -28.47 -3.19
CA VAL A 262 -15.26 -29.29 -4.19
C VAL A 262 -14.56 -30.63 -4.38
N MET A 263 -13.24 -30.64 -4.54
CA MET A 263 -12.46 -31.88 -4.66
C MET A 263 -12.60 -32.77 -3.43
N ILE A 264 -12.55 -32.19 -2.23
CA ILE A 264 -12.77 -32.92 -0.97
C ILE A 264 -14.19 -33.51 -0.94
N PHE A 265 -15.20 -32.73 -1.27
CA PHE A 265 -16.60 -33.17 -1.31
C PHE A 265 -16.79 -34.37 -2.25
N PHE A 266 -16.27 -34.29 -3.48
CA PHE A 266 -16.35 -35.41 -4.43
C PHE A 266 -15.61 -36.65 -3.94
N LYS A 267 -14.46 -36.50 -3.29
CA LYS A 267 -13.72 -37.62 -2.69
C LYS A 267 -14.49 -38.31 -1.55
N PHE A 268 -15.33 -37.58 -0.82
CA PHE A 268 -16.19 -38.15 0.24
C PHE A 268 -17.48 -38.77 -0.31
N TYR A 269 -17.93 -38.33 -1.48
CA TYR A 269 -19.17 -38.80 -2.10
C TYR A 269 -18.96 -40.04 -2.99
N GLN A 270 -17.74 -40.24 -3.49
CA GLN A 270 -17.31 -41.44 -4.23
C GLN A 270 -16.89 -42.56 -3.28
#